data_AF-A0A6I7QXN8-F1
#
_entry.id   AF-A0A6I7QXN8-F1
#
_cell.length_a   1.000
_cell.length_b   1.000
_cell.length_c   1.000
_cell.angle_alpha   90.00
_cell.angle_beta   90.00
_cell.angle_gamma   90.00
#
_symmetry.space_group_name_H-M   'P 1'
#
loop_
_entity.id
_entity.type
_entity.pdbx_description
1 polymer ?
#
loop_
_entity_poly.entity_id
_entity_poly.type
_entity_poly.pdbx_seq_one_letter_code
_entity_poly.pdbx_strand_id
1 'polypeptide(L)' 'AYLKIGLNTKEIAEILNIQPSSFYISRSRLRKKLNLKPEEDLYSFLNGV' A
#
# COMPACT_ATOMS: atom_id res chain seq x y z
N ALA A 1 -11.16 9.34 4.15
CA ALA A 1 -9.84 9.98 4.31
C ALA A 1 -8.87 9.06 5.08
N TYR A 2 -8.41 7.96 4.46
CA TYR A 2 -7.41 7.04 5.05
C TYR A 2 -6.15 6.88 4.19
N LEU A 3 -6.13 7.45 2.98
CA LEU A 3 -5.02 7.37 2.03
C LEU A 3 -3.96 8.48 2.20
N LYS A 4 -4.20 9.45 3.09
CA LYS A 4 -3.38 10.68 3.21
C LYS A 4 -2.37 10.67 4.36
N ILE A 5 -2.25 9.56 5.06
CA ILE A 5 -1.41 9.49 6.25
C ILE A 5 -0.17 8.71 5.85
N GLY A 6 1.00 9.35 5.94
CA GLY A 6 2.32 8.73 5.79
C GLY A 6 2.63 7.73 6.91
N LEU A 7 1.64 6.92 7.26
CA LEU A 7 1.72 5.86 8.25
C LEU A 7 2.60 4.77 7.69
N ASN A 8 3.54 4.35 8.52
CA ASN A 8 4.39 3.21 8.22
C ASN A 8 3.49 1.99 8.01
N THR A 9 3.88 1.09 7.11
CA THR A 9 3.12 -0.13 6.77
C THR A 9 2.68 -0.93 8.02
N LYS A 10 3.47 -0.86 9.10
CA LYS A 10 3.17 -1.47 10.40
C LYS A 10 1.98 -0.83 11.12
N GLU A 11 1.90 0.49 11.12
CA GLU A 11 0.83 1.24 11.80
C GLU A 11 -0.53 1.01 11.10
N ILE A 12 -0.53 0.94 9.76
CA ILE A 12 -1.74 0.61 9.01
C ILE A 12 -2.18 -0.84 9.30
N ALA A 13 -1.23 -1.76 9.41
CA ALA A 13 -1.51 -3.15 9.75
C ALA A 13 -2.14 -3.28 11.15
N GLU A 14 -1.63 -2.54 12.13
CA GLU A 14 -2.19 -2.46 13.49
C GLU A 14 -3.59 -1.83 13.50
N ILE A 15 -3.80 -0.70 12.80
CA ILE A 15 -5.12 -0.03 12.71
C ILE A 15 -6.15 -0.94 12.05
N LEU A 16 -5.76 -1.64 10.97
CA LEU A 16 -6.64 -2.55 10.24
C LEU A 16 -6.75 -3.94 10.91
N ASN A 17 -6.05 -4.16 12.02
CA ASN A 17 -5.94 -5.44 12.72
C ASN A 17 -5.60 -6.62 11.79
N ILE A 18 -4.73 -6.36 10.81
CA ILE A 18 -4.22 -7.34 9.84
C ILE A 18 -2.74 -7.56 10.08
N GLN A 19 -2.25 -8.76 9.75
CA GLN A 19 -0.82 -9.02 9.84
C GLN A 19 -0.05 -8.16 8.81
N PRO A 20 1.12 -7.60 9.15
CA PRO A 20 1.94 -6.82 8.21
C PRO A 20 2.28 -7.59 6.91
N SER A 21 2.47 -8.91 7.01
CA SER A 21 2.66 -9.81 5.86
C SER A 21 1.47 -9.74 4.88
N SER A 22 0.24 -9.77 5.38
CA SER A 22 -0.98 -9.66 4.58
C SER A 22 -1.07 -8.31 3.85
N PHE A 23 -0.57 -7.24 4.46
CA PHE A 23 -0.48 -5.94 3.81
C PHE A 23 0.47 -5.98 2.60
N TYR A 24 1.66 -6.58 2.72
CA TYR A 24 2.59 -6.71 1.58
C TYR A 24 1.98 -7.50 0.42
N ILE A 25 1.24 -8.57 0.70
CA ILE A 25 0.56 -9.35 -0.34
C ILE A 25 -0.53 -8.50 -1.00
N SER A 26 -1.34 -7.78 -0.22
CA SER A 26 -2.38 -6.89 -0.77
C SER A 26 -1.80 -5.74 -1.59
N ARG A 27 -0.66 -5.15 -1.16
CA ARG A 27 0.11 -4.16 -1.93
C ARG A 27 0.59 -4.75 -3.25
N SER A 28 1.19 -5.94 -3.23
CA SER A 28 1.66 -6.63 -4.45
C SER A 28 0.51 -6.94 -5.42
N ARG A 29 -0.63 -7.41 -4.89
CA ARG A 29 -1.86 -7.65 -5.67
C ARG A 29 -2.41 -6.37 -6.29
N LEU A 30 -2.49 -5.27 -5.54
CA LEU A 30 -2.90 -3.98 -6.07
C LEU A 30 -1.95 -3.52 -7.19
N ARG A 31 -0.64 -3.65 -6.98
CA ARG A 31 0.39 -3.27 -7.95
C ARG A 31 0.21 -3.99 -9.29
N LYS A 32 -0.05 -5.30 -9.24
CA LYS A 32 -0.37 -6.12 -10.42
C LYS A 32 -1.70 -5.72 -11.05
N LYS A 33 -2.74 -5.49 -10.25
CA LYS A 33 -4.08 -5.11 -10.74
C LYS A 33 -4.08 -3.75 -11.45
N LEU A 34 -3.22 -2.85 -11.01
CA LEU A 34 -3.01 -1.51 -11.59
C LEU A 34 -1.93 -1.51 -12.68
N ASN A 35 -1.38 -2.68 -13.04
CA ASN A 35 -0.35 -2.83 -14.07
C ASN A 35 0.90 -1.94 -13.87
N LEU A 36 1.26 -1.65 -12.62
CA LEU A 36 2.38 -0.78 -12.28
C LEU A 36 3.73 -1.45 -12.57
N LYS A 37 4.64 -0.72 -13.22
CA LYS A 37 6.01 -1.19 -13.47
C LYS A 37 6.77 -1.36 -12.17
N PRO A 38 7.74 -2.29 -12.06
CA PRO A 38 8.51 -2.53 -10.83
C PRO A 38 9.14 -1.27 -10.22
N GLU A 39 9.45 -0.30 -11.08
CA GLU A 39 10.05 0.99 -10.75
C GLU A 39 9.01 2.00 -10.21
N GLU A 40 7.72 1.76 -10.46
CA GLU A 40 6.63 2.60 -9.98
C GLU A 40 6.17 2.13 -8.60
N ASP A 41 6.34 3.01 -7.62
CA ASP A 41 5.84 2.77 -6.27
C ASP A 41 4.32 3.02 -6.21
N LEU A 42 3.59 2.04 -5.66
CA LEU A 42 2.14 2.09 -5.53
C LEU A 42 1.68 3.31 -4.73
N TYR A 43 2.44 3.73 -3.72
CA TYR A 43 2.09 4.86 -2.88
C TYR A 43 2.23 6.19 -3.64
N SER A 44 3.28 6.31 -4.46
CA SER A 44 3.47 7.46 -5.36
C SER A 44 2.33 7.52 -6.39
N PHE A 45 2.00 6.40 -7.01
CA PHE A 45 0.90 6.29 -7.98
C PHE A 45 -0.47 6.69 -7.38
N LEU A 46 -0.79 6.20 -6.18
CA LEU A 46 -2.08 6.49 -5.53
C LEU A 46 -2.18 7.92 -5.00
N ASN A 47 -1.06 8.57 -4.66
CA ASN A 47 -1.06 9.95 -4.20
C ASN A 47 -1.08 10.98 -5.34
N GLY A 48 -0.90 10.55 -6.59
CA GLY A 48 -0.95 11.44 -7.75
C GLY A 48 0.01 12.64 -7.66
N VAL A 49 1.14 12.45 -6.97
CA VAL A 49 2.27 13.38 -6.92
C VAL A 49 3.29 12.98 -7.97
#